data_AF-A0A3D3PQA4-F1
#
_entry.id   AF-A0A3D3PQA4-F1
#
_cell.length_a   1.000
_cell.length_b   1.000
_cell.length_c   1.000
_cell.angle_alpha   90.00
_cell.angle_beta   90.00
_cell.angle_gamma   90.00
#
_symmetry.space_group_name_H-M   'P 1'
#
loop_
_entity.id
_entity.type
_entity.pdbx_description
1 polymer ?
#
loop_
_entity_poly.entity_id
_entity_poly.type
_entity_poly.pdbx_seq_one_letter_code
_entity_poly.pdbx_strand_id
1 'polypeptide(L)'
;RAAGIKRVIVVGGAGSLEIGGGKQLVDSPDFPAAYKSYALAHRDALAVLRDAPDIDWTFFAPAAEIGPSDKVGKFRVGARKLITDAAGRSAISYADYADAFVSEIEAGSHPKEIVTVAY
;
A
#
# COMPACT_ATOMS: atom_id res chain seq x y z
N ARG A 1 -4.05 13.18 -16.44
CA ARG A 1 -4.73 13.13 -17.76
C ARG A 1 -4.42 14.34 -18.64
N ALA A 2 -4.79 15.57 -18.24
CA ALA A 2 -4.53 16.77 -19.06
C ALA A 2 -3.05 16.94 -19.51
N ALA A 3 -2.09 16.54 -18.66
CA ALA A 3 -0.66 16.57 -18.97
C ALA A 3 -0.14 15.40 -19.83
N GLY A 4 -0.99 14.48 -20.30
CA GLY A 4 -0.57 13.32 -21.12
C GLY A 4 0.22 12.23 -20.38
N ILE A 5 0.43 12.37 -19.05
CA ILE A 5 1.14 11.38 -18.23
C ILE A 5 0.25 10.16 -17.97
N LYS A 6 0.78 8.96 -18.25
CA LYS A 6 0.10 7.67 -18.07
C LYS A 6 0.46 6.95 -16.76
N ARG A 7 1.70 7.09 -16.27
CA ARG A 7 2.18 6.42 -15.06
C ARG A 7 1.94 7.31 -13.84
N VAL A 8 1.24 6.78 -12.84
CA VAL A 8 1.00 7.46 -11.56
C VAL A 8 1.27 6.46 -10.43
N ILE A 9 2.07 6.82 -9.45
CA ILE A 9 2.30 6.00 -8.26
C ILE A 9 1.94 6.87 -7.07
N VAL A 10 1.08 6.36 -6.19
CA VAL A 10 0.62 7.09 -5.00
C VAL A 10 1.03 6.35 -3.74
N VAL A 11 1.36 7.12 -2.70
CA VAL A 11 1.42 6.59 -1.34
C VAL A 11 -0.01 6.23 -0.92
N GLY A 12 -0.24 4.94 -0.72
CA GLY A 12 -1.51 4.38 -0.32
C GLY A 12 -1.68 4.28 1.19
N GLY A 13 -2.68 3.50 1.61
CA GLY A 13 -2.95 3.20 3.01
C GLY A 13 -3.16 1.71 3.24
N ALA A 14 -2.56 1.18 4.31
CA ALA A 14 -2.62 -0.24 4.67
C ALA A 14 -4.06 -0.75 4.89
N GLY A 15 -4.98 0.14 5.27
CA GLY A 15 -6.39 -0.19 5.48
C GLY A 15 -7.09 -0.84 4.27
N SER A 16 -6.59 -0.60 3.06
CA SER A 16 -7.11 -1.18 1.81
C SER A 16 -6.54 -2.56 1.47
N LEU A 17 -5.59 -3.09 2.25
CA LEU A 17 -5.00 -4.41 2.02
C LEU A 17 -5.95 -5.52 2.49
N GLU A 18 -6.04 -6.59 1.71
CA GLU A 18 -6.88 -7.74 2.01
C GLU A 18 -6.34 -8.57 3.19
N ILE A 19 -7.25 -8.97 4.08
CA ILE A 19 -6.98 -9.87 5.21
C ILE A 19 -7.69 -11.23 5.07
N GLY A 20 -8.23 -11.51 3.88
CA GLY A 20 -8.97 -12.73 3.56
C GLY A 20 -10.49 -12.56 3.66
N GLY A 21 -11.24 -13.52 3.09
CA GLY A 21 -12.71 -13.54 3.12
C GLY A 21 -13.37 -12.33 2.46
N GLY A 22 -12.70 -11.68 1.50
CA GLY A 22 -13.19 -10.47 0.84
C GLY A 22 -13.13 -9.20 1.71
N LYS A 23 -12.49 -9.25 2.88
CA LYS A 23 -12.36 -8.11 3.79
C LYS A 23 -11.00 -7.42 3.62
N GLN A 24 -10.99 -6.11 3.81
CA GLN A 24 -9.74 -5.36 3.94
C GLN A 24 -9.44 -5.08 5.42
N LEU A 25 -8.21 -4.67 5.71
CA LEU A 25 -7.74 -4.42 7.08
C LEU A 25 -8.64 -3.44 7.84
N VAL A 26 -9.15 -2.38 7.19
CA VAL A 26 -10.05 -1.40 7.81
C VAL A 26 -11.42 -1.98 8.24
N ASP A 27 -11.81 -3.13 7.71
CA ASP A 27 -13.03 -3.85 8.11
C ASP A 27 -12.80 -4.77 9.32
N SER A 28 -11.56 -4.88 9.81
CA SER A 28 -11.25 -5.66 11.01
C SER A 28 -12.01 -5.08 12.22
N PRO A 29 -12.59 -5.92 13.09
CA PRO A 29 -13.26 -5.45 14.31
C PRO A 29 -12.30 -4.67 15.22
N ASP A 30 -11.03 -5.03 15.21
CA ASP A 30 -9.98 -4.44 16.06
C ASP A 30 -9.23 -3.30 15.36
N PHE A 31 -9.72 -2.79 14.22
CA PHE A 31 -9.07 -1.70 13.52
C PHE A 31 -9.05 -0.42 14.39
N PRO A 32 -7.89 0.23 14.60
CA PRO A 32 -7.81 1.39 15.49
C PRO A 32 -8.72 2.54 15.04
N ALA A 33 -9.64 2.96 15.90
CA ALA A 33 -10.63 3.99 15.59
C ALA A 33 -10.00 5.30 15.12
N ALA A 34 -8.84 5.68 15.69
CA ALA A 34 -8.10 6.88 15.34
C ALA A 34 -7.64 6.92 13.87
N TYR A 35 -7.48 5.77 13.22
CA TYR A 35 -7.01 5.68 11.83
C TYR A 35 -8.13 5.40 10.83
N LYS A 36 -9.35 5.10 11.30
CA LYS A 36 -10.41 4.53 10.47
C LYS A 36 -10.88 5.48 9.37
N SER A 37 -11.06 6.76 9.68
CA SER A 37 -11.46 7.76 8.68
C SER A 37 -10.43 7.89 7.55
N TYR A 38 -9.14 7.91 7.88
CA TYR A 38 -8.05 7.99 6.90
C TYR A 38 -7.97 6.72 6.04
N ALA A 39 -8.11 5.54 6.67
CA ALA A 39 -8.12 4.28 5.96
C ALA A 39 -9.30 4.16 4.97
N LEU A 40 -10.48 4.63 5.35
CA LEU A 40 -11.64 4.70 4.45
C LEU A 40 -11.41 5.69 3.30
N ALA A 41 -10.82 6.87 3.56
CA ALA A 41 -10.47 7.80 2.49
C ALA A 41 -9.47 7.20 1.48
N HIS A 42 -8.50 6.42 1.96
CA HIS A 42 -7.57 5.69 1.09
C HIS A 42 -8.25 4.55 0.30
N ARG A 43 -9.25 3.88 0.87
CA ARG A 43 -10.10 2.91 0.14
C ARG A 43 -10.86 3.60 -0.99
N ASP A 44 -11.45 4.76 -0.72
CA ASP A 44 -12.19 5.53 -1.72
C ASP A 44 -11.26 6.05 -2.82
N ALA A 45 -10.07 6.52 -2.47
CA ALA A 45 -9.05 6.93 -3.44
C ALA A 45 -8.60 5.76 -4.35
N LEU A 46 -8.46 4.55 -3.78
CA LEU A 46 -8.16 3.35 -4.58
C LEU A 46 -9.31 3.01 -5.54
N ALA A 47 -10.57 3.21 -5.15
CA ALA A 47 -11.71 3.02 -6.05
C ALA A 47 -11.66 3.99 -7.23
N VAL A 48 -11.36 5.27 -6.99
CA VAL A 48 -11.19 6.28 -8.06
C VAL A 48 -10.08 5.87 -9.04
N LEU A 49 -8.97 5.32 -8.55
CA LEU A 49 -7.90 4.83 -9.41
C LEU A 49 -8.36 3.62 -10.25
N ARG A 50 -9.08 2.67 -9.65
CA ARG A 50 -9.63 1.50 -10.36
C ARG A 50 -10.56 1.90 -11.51
N ASP A 51 -11.30 3.00 -11.35
CA ASP A 51 -12.18 3.56 -12.38
C ASP A 51 -11.44 4.38 -13.45
N ALA A 52 -10.10 4.44 -13.42
CA ALA A 52 -9.25 5.11 -14.40
C ALA A 52 -8.49 4.10 -15.31
N PRO A 53 -9.15 3.47 -16.30
CA PRO A 53 -8.54 2.43 -17.13
C PRO A 53 -7.44 2.93 -18.08
N ASP A 54 -7.35 4.24 -18.31
CA ASP A 54 -6.36 4.92 -19.15
C ASP A 54 -5.09 5.34 -18.39
N ILE A 55 -5.03 5.10 -17.07
CA ILE A 55 -3.88 5.39 -16.22
C ILE A 55 -3.26 4.09 -15.73
N ASP A 56 -1.95 3.96 -15.88
CA ASP A 56 -1.16 2.87 -15.31
C ASP A 56 -0.79 3.24 -13.87
N TRP A 57 -1.78 3.19 -12.99
CA TRP A 57 -1.61 3.59 -11.59
C TRP A 57 -0.97 2.48 -10.74
N THR A 58 -0.22 2.82 -9.70
CA THR A 58 0.10 1.90 -8.60
C THR A 58 -0.29 2.54 -7.28
N PHE A 59 -1.08 1.83 -6.50
CA PHE A 59 -1.41 2.23 -5.14
C PHE A 59 -0.44 1.53 -4.19
N PHE A 60 0.61 2.23 -3.79
CA PHE A 60 1.70 1.64 -3.00
C PHE A 60 1.39 1.83 -1.52
N ALA A 61 0.73 0.85 -0.91
CA ALA A 61 0.35 0.90 0.50
C ALA A 61 1.54 0.52 1.39
N PRO A 62 1.83 1.28 2.47
CA PRO A 62 2.79 0.85 3.47
C PRO A 62 2.29 -0.40 4.21
N ALA A 63 3.14 -0.98 5.05
CA ALA A 63 2.73 -1.91 6.10
C ALA A 63 1.74 -1.23 7.08
N ALA A 64 1.06 -2.02 7.91
CA ALA A 64 0.12 -1.46 8.90
C ALA A 64 0.80 -0.51 9.90
N GLU A 65 2.05 -0.80 10.24
CA GLU A 65 2.93 0.06 11.03
C GLU A 65 4.05 0.60 10.15
N ILE A 66 4.15 1.92 10.07
CA ILE A 66 5.25 2.61 9.39
C ILE A 66 5.75 3.75 10.26
N GLY A 67 7.06 3.91 10.36
CA GLY A 67 7.65 4.92 11.23
C GLY A 67 9.17 5.02 11.14
N PRO A 68 9.77 5.89 11.97
CA PRO A 68 11.21 6.00 12.08
C PRO A 68 11.80 4.74 12.74
N SER A 69 12.70 4.07 12.04
CA SER A 69 13.55 3.00 12.57
C SER A 69 14.77 2.81 11.66
N ASP A 70 15.71 1.95 12.07
CA ASP A 70 16.86 1.60 11.25
C ASP A 70 16.43 0.96 9.92
N LYS A 71 17.21 1.24 8.88
CA LYS A 71 17.08 0.62 7.56
C LYS A 71 17.56 -0.82 7.64
N VAL A 72 16.70 -1.78 7.31
CA VAL A 72 17.02 -3.22 7.33
C VAL A 72 17.55 -3.68 5.97
N GLY A 73 17.05 -3.09 4.88
CA GLY A 73 17.43 -3.42 3.50
C GLY A 73 16.89 -4.76 2.99
N LYS A 74 16.07 -5.45 3.79
CA LYS A 74 15.43 -6.72 3.43
C LYS A 74 13.97 -6.66 3.84
N PHE A 75 13.08 -6.77 2.86
CA PHE A 75 11.63 -6.76 3.03
C PHE A 75 11.00 -7.59 1.92
N ARG A 76 9.74 -7.97 2.12
CA ARG A 76 8.92 -8.66 1.12
C ARG A 76 8.07 -7.63 0.38
N VAL A 77 7.90 -7.84 -0.92
CA VAL A 77 6.96 -7.09 -1.75
C VAL A 77 5.82 -8.02 -2.12
N GLY A 78 4.60 -7.52 -2.06
CA GLY A 78 3.41 -8.28 -2.43
C GLY A 78 2.30 -7.39 -2.97
N ALA A 79 1.31 -8.02 -3.60
CA ALA A 79 0.15 -7.32 -4.15
C ALA A 79 -1.12 -7.72 -3.40
N ARG A 80 -2.02 -6.75 -3.22
CA ARG A 80 -3.38 -6.86 -2.65
C ARG A 80 -3.47 -7.26 -1.18
N LYS A 81 -2.69 -8.22 -0.70
CA LYS A 81 -2.80 -8.81 0.63
C LYS A 81 -1.89 -8.12 1.63
N LEU A 82 -2.35 -8.06 2.88
CA LEU A 82 -1.51 -7.63 4.00
C LEU A 82 -0.33 -8.62 4.17
N ILE A 83 0.87 -8.07 4.39
CA ILE A 83 2.06 -8.85 4.71
C ILE A 83 2.32 -8.73 6.21
N THR A 84 2.38 -9.86 6.90
CA THR A 84 2.74 -9.97 8.32
C THR A 84 3.92 -10.91 8.52
N ASP A 85 4.71 -10.68 9.57
CA ASP A 85 5.72 -11.60 10.05
C ASP A 85 5.08 -12.81 10.78
N ALA A 86 5.92 -13.69 11.34
CA ALA A 86 5.47 -14.88 12.07
C ALA A 86 4.73 -14.57 13.38
N ALA A 87 4.89 -13.35 13.91
CA ALA A 87 4.17 -12.87 15.09
C ALA A 87 2.87 -12.13 14.72
N GLY A 88 2.53 -12.04 13.43
CA GLY A 88 1.36 -11.33 12.95
C GLY A 88 1.54 -9.82 12.81
N ARG A 89 2.75 -9.29 12.96
CA ARG A 89 3.04 -7.87 12.85
C ARG A 89 3.30 -7.47 11.41
N SER A 90 2.72 -6.36 10.96
CA SER A 90 2.97 -5.77 9.65
C SER A 90 3.71 -4.45 9.84
N ALA A 91 5.02 -4.44 9.61
CA ALA A 91 5.86 -3.27 9.87
C ALA A 91 6.85 -2.98 8.72
N ILE A 92 7.18 -1.70 8.54
CA ILE A 92 8.24 -1.23 7.64
C ILE A 92 8.82 0.10 8.15
N SER A 93 10.13 0.32 7.98
CA SER A 93 10.76 1.62 8.24
C SER A 93 10.45 2.63 7.12
N TYR A 94 10.52 3.93 7.41
CA TYR A 94 10.47 4.95 6.35
C TYR A 94 11.54 4.75 5.28
N ALA A 95 12.75 4.35 5.67
CA ALA A 95 13.86 4.18 4.75
C ALA A 95 13.63 3.01 3.78
N ASP A 96 13.22 1.85 4.29
CA ASP A 96 12.95 0.67 3.46
C ASP A 96 11.70 0.85 2.59
N TYR A 97 10.67 1.53 3.12
CA TYR A 97 9.50 1.90 2.33
C TYR A 97 9.87 2.82 1.16
N ALA A 98 10.70 3.84 1.41
CA ALA A 98 11.14 4.78 0.37
C ALA A 98 11.96 4.06 -0.73
N ASP A 99 12.89 3.19 -0.34
CA ASP A 99 13.65 2.35 -1.29
C ASP A 99 12.74 1.51 -2.17
N ALA A 100 11.74 0.85 -1.58
CA ALA A 100 10.79 0.03 -2.32
C ALA A 100 9.91 0.87 -3.26
N PHE A 101 9.45 2.04 -2.81
CA PHE A 101 8.64 2.95 -3.60
C PHE A 101 9.43 3.47 -4.83
N VAL A 102 10.70 3.84 -4.65
CA VAL A 102 11.58 4.26 -5.75
C VAL A 102 11.86 3.11 -6.70
N SER A 103 12.08 1.91 -6.18
CA SER A 103 12.26 0.71 -7.02
C SER A 103 11.04 0.44 -7.91
N GLU A 104 9.83 0.69 -7.43
CA GLU A 104 8.61 0.58 -8.25
C GLU A 104 8.47 1.70 -9.29
N ILE A 105 8.97 2.91 -9.00
CA ILE A 105 9.06 3.99 -9.99
C ILE A 105 9.97 3.56 -11.14
N GLU A 106 11.14 3.00 -10.82
CA GLU A 106 12.14 2.60 -11.81
C GLU A 106 11.72 1.37 -12.63
N ALA A 107 11.17 0.36 -11.96
CA ALA A 107 10.82 -0.91 -12.61
C ALA A 107 9.44 -0.88 -13.30
N GLY A 108 8.47 -0.14 -12.75
CA GLY A 108 7.10 -0.09 -13.27
C GLY A 108 6.36 -1.43 -13.26
N SER A 109 6.71 -2.32 -12.31
CA SER A 109 6.31 -3.72 -12.32
C SER A 109 4.82 -3.96 -12.07
N HIS A 110 4.11 -3.01 -11.47
CA HIS A 110 2.75 -3.23 -10.95
C HIS A 110 1.72 -2.21 -11.47
N PRO A 111 1.46 -2.13 -12.79
CA PRO A 111 0.42 -1.26 -13.31
C PRO A 111 -0.98 -1.75 -12.89
N LYS A 112 -1.83 -0.80 -12.53
CA LYS A 112 -3.23 -0.97 -12.12
C LYS A 112 -3.41 -1.91 -10.93
N GLU A 113 -2.51 -1.81 -9.96
CA GLU A 113 -2.42 -2.72 -8.83
C GLU A 113 -2.21 -1.99 -7.50
N ILE A 114 -2.71 -2.58 -6.42
CA ILE A 114 -2.29 -2.24 -5.05
C ILE A 114 -1.13 -3.13 -4.63
N VAL A 115 -0.02 -2.50 -4.26
CA VAL A 115 1.23 -3.15 -3.84
C VAL A 115 1.53 -2.76 -2.40
N THR A 116 2.22 -3.63 -1.67
CA THR A 116 2.69 -3.34 -0.32
C THR A 116 4.05 -3.95 -0.06
N VAL A 117 4.71 -3.44 0.99
CA VAL A 117 5.96 -3.95 1.51
C VAL A 117 5.93 -4.05 3.02
N ALA A 118 6.52 -5.11 3.55
CA ALA A 118 6.75 -5.30 4.98
C ALA A 118 7.90 -6.28 5.21
N TYR A 119 8.46 -6.30 6.42
CA TYR A 119 9.45 -7.30 6.83
C TYR A 119 8.86 -8.71 6.79
#